data_AF-A0A6V7XHC6-F1
#
_entry.id   AF-A0A6V7XHC6-F1
#
_cell.length_a   1.000
_cell.length_b   1.000
_cell.length_c   1.000
_cell.angle_alpha   90.00
_cell.angle_beta   90.00
_cell.angle_gamma   90.00
#
_symmetry.space_group_name_H-M   'P 1'
#
loop_
_entity.id
_entity.type
_entity.pdbx_description
1 polymer ?
#
loop_
_entity_poly.entity_id
_entity_poly.type
_entity_poly.pdbx_seq_one_letter_code
_entity_poly.pdbx_strand_id
1 'polypeptide(L)'
;MSFIAITTRGAILASAETEKPTGGSGQFKIAVIMAMEDEKDGHNNKLLAFCRNDQKCNQHDGKNFYAFLNKKREHSLQFINYMTTNTTSTSSDLTASLHPYIEVRPGSWKLFLLHNEPTKLMEEKLNEEQLKDVEFEMDAQGGIYALIITGTKKDPHATIHQIVPPNSVSILWQLPQIFVISVAEILVSITGLEFVYSQSGPSMKAIASACWSLTSSLGSIIIIIITLLPTKNLAVRAFLFSGAMIIDVLIFAFLAKYCYKYRKNTAAYKEPSSLKQNSEEVKSD
;
A
#
# COMPACT_ATOMS: atom_id res chain seq x y z
N MET A 1 5.77 -5.97 8.99
CA MET A 1 5.32 -6.23 10.38
C MET A 1 5.67 -7.69 10.66
N SER A 2 6.21 -8.09 11.81
CA SER A 2 6.44 -9.52 12.07
C SER A 2 5.36 -10.02 13.02
N PHE A 3 4.85 -11.23 12.78
CA PHE A 3 3.88 -11.84 13.67
C PHE A 3 4.42 -13.18 14.18
N ILE A 4 4.09 -13.47 15.44
CA ILE A 4 4.52 -14.67 16.14
C ILE A 4 3.25 -15.47 16.41
N ALA A 5 3.11 -16.60 15.76
CA ALA A 5 2.09 -17.57 16.11
C ALA A 5 2.64 -18.44 17.25
N ILE A 6 2.10 -18.25 18.45
CA ILE A 6 2.48 -19.04 19.64
C ILE A 6 1.45 -20.16 19.80
N THR A 7 1.92 -21.39 19.72
CA THR A 7 1.15 -22.60 20.03
C THR A 7 1.59 -23.14 21.39
N THR A 8 0.79 -24.01 22.01
CA THR A 8 1.08 -24.62 23.31
C THR A 8 2.38 -25.46 23.34
N ARG A 9 2.98 -25.73 22.18
CA ARG A 9 4.21 -26.54 22.04
C ARG A 9 5.32 -25.86 21.23
N GLY A 10 5.17 -24.58 20.83
CA GLY A 10 6.22 -23.85 20.09
C GLY A 10 5.76 -22.52 19.50
N ALA A 11 6.70 -21.70 19.01
CA ALA A 11 6.42 -20.42 18.38
C ALA A 11 6.94 -20.38 16.94
N ILE A 12 6.13 -19.87 16.02
CA ILE A 12 6.52 -19.64 14.62
C ILE A 12 6.60 -18.14 14.40
N LEU A 13 7.77 -17.67 13.99
CA LEU A 13 7.98 -16.29 13.57
C LEU A 13 7.83 -16.21 12.06
N ALA A 14 6.88 -15.41 11.59
CA ALA A 14 6.68 -15.14 10.18
C ALA A 14 6.68 -13.63 9.93
N SER A 15 7.25 -13.24 8.79
CA SER A 15 7.17 -11.85 8.33
C SER A 15 5.81 -11.64 7.67
N ALA A 16 5.04 -10.68 8.17
CA ALA A 16 3.86 -10.20 7.48
C ALA A 16 4.27 -9.25 6.36
N GLU A 17 3.94 -9.65 5.14
CA GLU A 17 3.96 -8.78 3.98
C GLU A 17 2.84 -7.74 4.15
N THR A 18 3.20 -6.47 4.02
CA THR A 18 2.26 -5.35 4.18
C THR A 18 1.89 -4.69 2.84
N GLU A 19 2.42 -5.23 1.73
CA GLU A 19 2.17 -4.69 0.40
C GLU A 19 0.85 -5.24 -0.15
N LYS A 20 -0.13 -4.35 -0.33
CA LYS A 20 -1.44 -4.70 -0.87
C LYS A 20 -1.31 -5.26 -2.30
N PRO A 21 -2.18 -6.20 -2.70
CA PRO A 21 -2.17 -6.74 -4.05
C PRO A 21 -2.43 -5.66 -5.09
N THR A 22 -1.69 -5.70 -6.20
CA THR A 22 -1.71 -4.68 -7.28
C THR A 22 -2.34 -5.21 -8.58
N GLY A 23 -2.76 -6.48 -8.62
CA GLY A 23 -3.28 -7.16 -9.81
C GLY A 23 -4.61 -6.65 -10.40
N GLY A 24 -5.14 -5.51 -9.94
CA GLY A 24 -6.29 -4.80 -10.52
C GLY A 24 -7.65 -5.54 -10.50
N SER A 25 -7.69 -6.79 -10.08
CA SER A 25 -8.87 -7.67 -10.11
C SER A 25 -9.56 -7.82 -8.74
N GLY A 26 -9.23 -6.96 -7.77
CA GLY A 26 -9.82 -6.99 -6.44
C GLY A 26 -9.36 -8.16 -5.57
N GLN A 27 -8.21 -8.77 -5.88
CA GLN A 27 -7.64 -9.88 -5.12
C GLN A 27 -7.32 -9.47 -3.67
N PHE A 28 -7.27 -10.48 -2.79
CA PHE A 28 -6.69 -10.37 -1.46
C PHE A 28 -5.41 -11.22 -1.41
N LYS A 29 -4.50 -10.90 -0.48
CA LYS A 29 -3.33 -11.75 -0.22
C LYS A 29 -3.61 -12.64 0.97
N ILE A 30 -3.26 -13.93 0.86
CA ILE A 30 -3.35 -14.85 1.99
C ILE A 30 -2.05 -15.65 2.12
N ALA A 31 -1.51 -15.70 3.34
CA ALA A 31 -0.45 -16.62 3.70
C ALA A 31 -1.03 -17.82 4.43
N VAL A 32 -0.49 -19.01 4.18
CA VAL A 32 -0.87 -20.24 4.86
C VAL A 32 0.26 -20.70 5.76
N ILE A 33 -0.08 -20.91 7.02
CA ILE A 33 0.86 -21.31 8.07
C ILE A 33 0.28 -22.55 8.71
N MET A 34 1.00 -23.65 8.60
CA MET A 34 0.58 -24.89 9.22
C MET A 34 1.55 -25.28 10.32
N ALA A 35 1.00 -25.70 11.45
CA ALA A 35 1.71 -26.23 12.59
C ALA A 35 0.96 -27.49 13.05
N MET A 36 1.26 -28.62 12.44
CA MET A 36 0.57 -29.89 12.70
C MET A 36 1.50 -30.92 13.34
N GLU A 37 0.96 -31.67 14.29
CA GLU A 37 1.64 -32.81 14.91
C GLU A 37 1.82 -33.93 13.88
N ASP A 38 3.03 -34.49 13.81
CA ASP A 38 3.37 -35.58 12.91
C ASP A 38 2.93 -36.91 13.51
N GLU A 39 2.19 -37.70 12.73
CA GLU A 39 1.87 -39.07 13.08
C GLU A 39 3.03 -39.97 12.61
N LYS A 40 3.46 -40.94 13.42
CA LYS A 40 4.68 -41.76 13.19
C LYS A 40 4.69 -42.61 11.91
N ASP A 41 3.63 -42.57 11.11
CA ASP A 41 3.61 -43.15 9.78
C ASP A 41 4.32 -42.20 8.80
N GLY A 42 5.49 -42.61 8.31
CA GLY A 42 6.44 -41.83 7.51
C GLY A 42 5.97 -41.32 6.14
N HIS A 43 4.69 -40.99 5.96
CA HIS A 43 4.16 -40.26 4.81
C HIS A 43 4.24 -38.75 5.05
N ASN A 44 5.38 -38.16 4.70
CA ASN A 44 5.70 -36.73 4.76
C ASN A 44 4.92 -35.84 3.76
N ASN A 45 3.65 -36.13 3.49
CA ASN A 45 2.85 -35.41 2.51
C ASN A 45 1.87 -34.45 3.20
N LYS A 46 2.41 -33.34 3.72
CA LYS A 46 1.62 -32.20 4.20
C LYS A 46 1.34 -31.31 3.01
N LEU A 47 0.32 -31.68 2.25
CA LEU A 47 -0.08 -30.97 1.06
C LEU A 47 -1.43 -30.32 1.26
N LEU A 48 -1.52 -29.04 0.93
CA LEU A 48 -2.73 -28.25 1.10
C LEU A 48 -3.17 -27.70 -0.24
N ALA A 49 -4.47 -27.74 -0.53
CA ALA A 49 -5.01 -27.04 -1.68
C ALA A 49 -6.24 -26.23 -1.31
N PHE A 50 -6.36 -25.06 -1.94
CA PHE A 50 -7.57 -24.27 -1.99
C PHE A 50 -8.29 -24.54 -3.29
N CYS A 51 -9.60 -24.74 -3.19
CA CYS A 51 -10.47 -24.71 -4.35
C CYS A 51 -11.69 -23.83 -4.09
N ARG A 52 -12.13 -23.12 -5.12
CA ARG A 52 -13.33 -22.28 -5.07
C ARG A 52 -14.60 -23.14 -5.06
N ASN A 53 -15.53 -22.87 -4.15
CA ASN A 53 -16.77 -23.65 -3.98
C ASN A 53 -17.75 -23.49 -5.18
N ASP A 54 -17.74 -22.34 -5.85
CA ASP A 54 -18.70 -22.01 -6.93
C ASP A 54 -18.49 -22.80 -8.23
N GLN A 55 -17.35 -23.47 -8.41
CA GLN A 55 -16.99 -24.14 -9.67
C GLN A 55 -16.34 -25.51 -9.44
N LYS A 56 -16.44 -26.40 -10.43
CA LYS A 56 -15.76 -27.70 -10.39
C LYS A 56 -14.26 -27.48 -10.21
N CYS A 57 -13.70 -28.00 -9.11
CA CYS A 57 -12.27 -27.96 -8.81
C CYS A 57 -11.47 -28.57 -9.96
N ASN A 58 -10.96 -27.73 -10.85
CA ASN A 58 -10.11 -28.15 -11.95
C ASN A 58 -8.66 -27.81 -11.61
N GLN A 59 -7.85 -28.85 -11.45
CA GLN A 59 -6.43 -28.74 -11.11
C GLN A 59 -5.60 -28.06 -12.22
N HIS A 60 -6.16 -27.88 -13.41
CA HIS A 60 -5.52 -27.19 -14.54
C HIS A 60 -5.86 -25.69 -14.63
N ASP A 61 -6.82 -25.20 -13.84
CA ASP A 61 -7.23 -23.79 -13.87
C ASP A 61 -6.58 -23.00 -12.73
N GLY A 62 -5.51 -22.27 -13.05
CA GLY A 62 -4.75 -21.46 -12.09
C GLY A 62 -5.49 -20.26 -11.51
N LYS A 63 -6.77 -20.05 -11.84
CA LYS A 63 -7.62 -18.99 -11.26
C LYS A 63 -8.48 -19.48 -10.09
N ASN A 64 -8.75 -20.78 -10.03
CA ASN A 64 -9.74 -21.39 -9.12
C ASN A 64 -9.15 -22.48 -8.22
N PHE A 65 -7.88 -22.84 -8.45
CA PHE A 65 -7.17 -23.86 -7.69
C PHE A 65 -5.76 -23.37 -7.34
N TYR A 66 -5.42 -23.45 -6.05
CA TYR A 66 -4.08 -23.15 -5.55
C TYR A 66 -3.60 -24.34 -4.71
N ALA A 67 -2.40 -24.84 -4.97
CA ALA A 67 -1.81 -25.93 -4.19
C ALA A 67 -0.53 -25.47 -3.51
N PHE A 68 -0.27 -25.98 -2.31
CA PHE A 68 0.89 -25.66 -1.49
C PHE A 68 1.72 -26.92 -1.28
N LEU A 69 2.81 -27.06 -2.04
CA LEU A 69 3.72 -28.21 -2.00
C LEU A 69 4.96 -27.94 -1.13
N ASN A 70 5.52 -29.00 -0.56
CA ASN A 70 6.75 -28.94 0.25
C ASN A 70 8.03 -28.81 -0.60
N LYS A 71 8.09 -29.43 -1.79
CA LYS A 71 9.30 -29.50 -2.62
C LYS A 71 9.09 -28.93 -4.02
N LYS A 72 9.96 -27.98 -4.43
CA LYS A 72 10.02 -27.41 -5.78
C LYS A 72 10.49 -28.45 -6.81
N ARG A 73 9.71 -28.66 -7.88
CA ARG A 73 10.14 -29.46 -9.07
C ARG A 73 10.13 -28.59 -10.33
N GLU A 74 11.01 -28.92 -11.28
CA GLU A 74 11.35 -28.14 -12.50
C GLU A 74 10.18 -27.90 -13.46
N HIS A 75 9.14 -28.74 -13.48
CA HIS A 75 7.97 -28.61 -14.36
C HIS A 75 6.68 -28.37 -13.56
N SER A 76 6.62 -27.27 -12.82
CA SER A 76 5.45 -26.96 -12.00
C SER A 76 4.66 -25.77 -12.52
N LEU A 77 3.34 -25.87 -12.40
CA LEU A 77 2.40 -24.84 -12.81
C LEU A 77 2.49 -23.61 -11.89
N GLN A 78 2.29 -22.41 -12.43
CA GLN A 78 2.51 -21.13 -11.72
C GLN A 78 1.65 -20.92 -10.45
N PHE A 79 0.59 -21.72 -10.26
CA PHE A 79 -0.34 -21.66 -9.12
C PHE A 79 0.01 -22.65 -7.99
N ILE A 80 1.15 -23.34 -8.14
CA ILE A 80 1.70 -24.23 -7.13
C ILE A 80 2.72 -23.44 -6.30
N ASN A 81 2.41 -23.25 -5.03
CA ASN A 81 3.20 -22.49 -4.09
C ASN A 81 4.04 -23.42 -3.23
N TYR A 82 5.29 -23.03 -2.99
CA TYR A 82 6.24 -23.86 -2.28
C TYR A 82 6.46 -23.39 -0.86
N MET A 83 6.70 -24.33 0.04
CA MET A 83 7.12 -24.01 1.41
C MET A 83 8.42 -23.20 1.39
N THR A 84 8.45 -22.11 2.15
CA THR A 84 9.64 -21.23 2.24
C THR A 84 10.57 -21.67 3.38
N THR A 85 10.03 -22.19 4.48
CA THR A 85 10.81 -22.73 5.60
C THR A 85 10.13 -23.96 6.19
N ASN A 86 10.93 -25.00 6.46
CA ASN A 86 10.53 -26.19 7.21
C ASN A 86 11.39 -26.26 8.47
N THR A 87 10.77 -26.14 9.64
CA THR A 87 11.45 -26.32 10.93
C THR A 87 10.76 -27.43 11.70
N THR A 88 11.52 -28.48 11.98
CA THR A 88 11.14 -29.60 12.85
C THR A 88 11.83 -29.40 14.20
N SER A 89 11.07 -29.25 15.28
CA SER A 89 11.65 -29.25 16.63
C SER A 89 11.81 -30.68 17.13
N THR A 90 12.99 -31.02 17.65
CA THR A 90 13.36 -32.37 18.12
C THR A 90 12.71 -32.78 19.45
N SER A 91 11.98 -31.89 20.14
CA SER A 91 11.38 -32.18 21.46
C SER A 91 9.86 -32.39 21.43
N SER A 92 9.21 -32.16 20.29
CA SER A 92 7.78 -32.34 20.09
C SER A 92 7.61 -32.64 18.60
N ASP A 93 7.02 -33.77 18.23
CA ASP A 93 6.75 -34.21 16.84
C ASP A 93 5.86 -33.19 16.09
N LEU A 94 6.33 -31.96 15.87
CA LEU A 94 5.59 -30.83 15.37
C LEU A 94 6.33 -30.28 14.16
N THR A 95 5.67 -30.31 13.00
CA THR A 95 6.21 -29.72 11.77
C THR A 95 5.51 -28.40 11.53
N ALA A 96 6.30 -27.33 11.53
CA ALA A 96 5.85 -26.01 11.12
C ALA A 96 6.24 -25.77 9.66
N SER A 97 5.27 -25.37 8.85
CA SER A 97 5.47 -24.97 7.46
C SER A 97 4.88 -23.60 7.17
N LEU A 98 5.72 -22.73 6.61
CA LEU A 98 5.33 -21.40 6.15
C LEU A 98 5.26 -21.38 4.63
N HIS A 99 4.08 -21.04 4.10
CA HIS A 99 3.89 -20.77 2.68
C HIS A 99 3.85 -19.26 2.40
N PRO A 100 4.37 -18.83 1.23
CA PRO A 100 4.38 -17.42 0.85
C PRO A 100 2.97 -16.86 0.66
N TYR A 101 2.85 -15.53 0.68
CA TYR A 101 1.60 -14.84 0.37
C TYR A 101 1.23 -15.09 -1.09
N ILE A 102 -0.02 -15.48 -1.31
CA ILE A 102 -0.57 -15.69 -2.64
C ILE A 102 -1.74 -14.74 -2.88
N GLU A 103 -1.88 -14.29 -4.12
CA GLU A 103 -2.99 -13.43 -4.54
C GLU A 103 -4.18 -14.30 -4.95
N VAL A 104 -5.26 -14.20 -4.18
CA VAL A 104 -6.47 -15.02 -4.33
C VAL A 104 -7.66 -14.10 -4.62
N ARG A 105 -8.60 -14.57 -5.44
CA ARG A 105 -9.81 -13.83 -5.78
C ARG A 105 -10.85 -13.93 -4.66
N PRO A 106 -11.66 -12.88 -4.45
CA PRO A 106 -12.76 -12.95 -3.51
C PRO A 106 -13.79 -14.02 -3.91
N GLY A 107 -14.36 -14.68 -2.90
CA GLY A 107 -15.35 -15.73 -3.03
C GLY A 107 -15.28 -16.78 -1.91
N SER A 108 -16.06 -17.84 -2.06
CA SER A 108 -16.13 -18.97 -1.14
C SER A 108 -15.10 -20.02 -1.49
N TRP A 109 -14.25 -20.38 -0.52
CA TRP A 109 -13.13 -21.30 -0.70
C TRP A 109 -13.24 -22.49 0.25
N LYS A 110 -12.87 -23.66 -0.26
CA LYS A 110 -12.75 -24.91 0.47
C LYS A 110 -11.29 -25.32 0.60
N LEU A 111 -10.94 -25.78 1.79
CA LEU A 111 -9.62 -26.25 2.14
C LEU A 111 -9.54 -27.78 2.04
N PHE A 112 -8.57 -28.29 1.29
CA PHE A 112 -8.32 -29.72 1.18
C PHE A 112 -6.93 -30.08 1.69
N LEU A 113 -6.88 -31.06 2.59
CA LEU A 113 -5.64 -31.69 3.04
C LEU A 113 -5.39 -32.93 2.19
N LEU A 114 -4.39 -32.85 1.32
CA LEU A 114 -4.03 -33.92 0.40
C LEU A 114 -3.09 -34.90 1.09
N HIS A 115 -3.48 -36.17 1.10
CA HIS A 115 -2.69 -37.26 1.67
C HIS A 115 -1.77 -37.95 0.64
N ASN A 116 -1.94 -37.65 -0.66
CA ASN A 116 -1.33 -38.40 -1.76
C ASN A 116 -0.08 -37.69 -2.35
N GLU A 117 0.78 -38.45 -3.03
CA GLU A 117 1.97 -37.92 -3.71
C GLU A 117 1.64 -36.84 -4.77
N PRO A 118 2.50 -35.83 -4.98
CA PRO A 118 2.23 -34.68 -5.86
C PRO A 118 1.97 -35.08 -7.33
N THR A 119 2.43 -36.26 -7.75
CA THR A 119 2.28 -36.77 -9.13
C THR A 119 0.83 -37.08 -9.47
N LYS A 120 0.00 -37.46 -8.48
CA LYS A 120 -1.42 -37.82 -8.70
C LYS A 120 -2.38 -36.63 -8.68
N LEU A 121 -1.93 -35.43 -8.30
CA LEU A 121 -2.71 -34.19 -8.40
C LEU A 121 -2.94 -33.72 -9.84
N MET A 122 -2.30 -34.34 -10.83
CA MET A 122 -2.49 -34.00 -12.24
C MET A 122 -3.39 -34.99 -12.98
N GLU A 123 -3.73 -36.13 -12.37
CA GLU A 123 -4.43 -37.23 -13.04
C GLU A 123 -5.68 -37.74 -12.29
N GLU A 124 -5.77 -37.56 -10.97
CA GLU A 124 -6.84 -38.12 -10.14
C GLU A 124 -7.74 -37.03 -9.56
N LYS A 125 -9.07 -37.18 -9.73
CA LYS A 125 -10.06 -36.35 -9.04
C LYS A 125 -9.80 -36.45 -7.54
N LEU A 126 -9.76 -35.31 -6.87
CA LEU A 126 -9.54 -35.24 -5.44
C LEU A 126 -10.66 -36.01 -4.72
N ASN A 127 -10.32 -37.08 -4.00
CA ASN A 127 -11.30 -37.87 -3.25
C ASN A 127 -11.91 -37.00 -2.14
N GLU A 128 -13.23 -36.82 -2.19
CA GLU A 128 -14.03 -36.02 -1.24
C GLU A 128 -14.08 -36.60 0.20
N GLU A 129 -13.40 -37.72 0.47
CA GLU A 129 -13.54 -38.48 1.73
C GLU A 129 -12.46 -38.23 2.79
N GLN A 130 -11.56 -37.27 2.63
CA GLN A 130 -10.54 -36.98 3.65
C GLN A 130 -10.47 -35.48 4.00
N LEU A 131 -11.09 -35.18 5.15
CA LEU A 131 -10.99 -34.00 6.03
C LEU A 131 -12.06 -32.90 5.95
N LYS A 132 -12.46 -32.53 7.17
CA LYS A 132 -13.46 -31.54 7.63
C LYS A 132 -13.39 -30.25 6.81
N ASP A 133 -14.50 -29.92 6.17
CA ASP A 133 -14.71 -28.68 5.40
C ASP A 133 -14.50 -27.45 6.30
N VAL A 134 -13.31 -26.83 6.23
CA VAL A 134 -13.18 -25.43 6.61
C VAL A 134 -13.52 -24.62 5.38
N GLU A 135 -14.81 -24.36 5.20
CA GLU A 135 -15.28 -23.38 4.24
C GLU A 135 -15.03 -21.98 4.80
N PHE A 136 -14.38 -21.13 4.01
CA PHE A 136 -14.20 -19.73 4.36
C PHE A 136 -14.67 -18.85 3.21
N GLU A 137 -15.47 -17.86 3.55
CA GLU A 137 -15.99 -16.86 2.63
C GLU A 137 -15.15 -15.59 2.80
N MET A 138 -14.54 -15.13 1.71
CA MET A 138 -13.71 -13.94 1.68
C MET A 138 -14.18 -13.00 0.57
N ASP A 139 -15.09 -12.10 0.92
CA ASP A 139 -15.63 -11.10 -0.03
C ASP A 139 -14.83 -9.80 -0.08
N ALA A 140 -13.95 -9.60 0.90
CA ALA A 140 -13.30 -8.32 1.10
C ALA A 140 -12.00 -8.18 0.28
N GLN A 141 -11.93 -7.12 -0.52
CA GLN A 141 -10.83 -6.90 -1.48
C GLN A 141 -9.64 -6.15 -0.86
N GLY A 142 -8.42 -6.43 -1.34
CA GLY A 142 -7.22 -5.69 -0.95
C GLY A 142 -6.78 -5.87 0.51
N GLY A 143 -7.41 -6.80 1.23
CA GLY A 143 -6.99 -7.24 2.56
C GLY A 143 -5.81 -8.21 2.47
N ILE A 144 -5.06 -8.28 3.57
CA ILE A 144 -4.01 -9.29 3.74
C ILE A 144 -4.38 -10.15 4.94
N TYR A 145 -4.45 -11.46 4.71
CA TYR A 145 -4.88 -12.45 5.68
C TYR A 145 -3.78 -13.48 5.94
N ALA A 146 -3.74 -14.02 7.14
CA ALA A 146 -2.96 -15.19 7.50
C ALA A 146 -3.91 -16.30 7.95
N LEU A 147 -3.93 -17.39 7.20
CA LEU A 147 -4.59 -18.62 7.60
C LEU A 147 -3.61 -19.45 8.43
N ILE A 148 -3.96 -19.68 9.68
CA ILE A 148 -3.18 -20.48 10.62
C ILE A 148 -3.93 -21.78 10.86
N ILE A 149 -3.29 -22.90 10.58
CA ILE A 149 -3.83 -24.24 10.79
C ILE A 149 -2.98 -24.93 11.86
N THR A 150 -3.62 -25.28 12.97
CA THR A 150 -3.00 -25.93 14.14
C THR A 150 -3.77 -27.19 14.52
N GLY A 151 -3.13 -28.11 15.25
CA GLY A 151 -3.78 -29.29 15.81
C GLY A 151 -3.23 -30.61 15.26
N THR A 152 -4.01 -31.67 15.44
CA THR A 152 -3.67 -33.05 15.05
C THR A 152 -4.45 -33.43 13.78
N LYS A 153 -3.98 -34.40 12.99
CA LYS A 153 -4.65 -34.89 11.77
C LYS A 153 -6.15 -35.17 11.92
N LYS A 154 -6.60 -35.54 13.13
CA LYS A 154 -8.00 -35.87 13.45
C LYS A 154 -8.87 -34.66 13.84
N ASP A 155 -8.27 -33.58 14.31
CA ASP A 155 -8.99 -32.35 14.66
C ASP A 155 -8.14 -31.11 14.33
N PRO A 156 -8.18 -30.64 13.07
CA PRO A 156 -7.51 -29.42 12.67
C PRO A 156 -8.32 -28.20 13.10
N HIS A 157 -7.64 -27.25 13.75
CA HIS A 157 -8.15 -25.92 14.05
C HIS A 157 -7.60 -24.92 13.04
N ALA A 158 -8.49 -24.30 12.27
CA ALA A 158 -8.14 -23.25 11.33
C ALA A 158 -8.63 -21.89 11.85
N THR A 159 -7.71 -20.93 11.94
CA THR A 159 -8.00 -19.55 12.35
C THR A 159 -7.48 -18.58 11.31
N ILE A 160 -8.31 -17.63 10.89
CA ILE A 160 -7.95 -16.58 9.96
C ILE A 160 -7.66 -15.30 10.74
N HIS A 161 -6.46 -14.75 10.57
CA HIS A 161 -6.07 -13.47 11.13
C HIS A 161 -5.95 -12.41 10.04
N GLN A 162 -6.60 -11.28 10.25
CA GLN A 162 -6.47 -10.12 9.37
C GLN A 162 -5.21 -9.32 9.75
N ILE A 163 -4.26 -9.23 8.83
CA ILE A 163 -3.02 -8.46 8.99
C ILE A 163 -3.26 -7.02 8.53
N VAL A 164 -3.88 -6.86 7.36
CA VAL A 164 -4.19 -5.55 6.77
C VAL A 164 -5.69 -5.49 6.48
N PRO A 165 -6.39 -4.42 6.91
CA PRO A 165 -7.82 -4.29 6.66
C PRO A 165 -8.13 -4.21 5.16
N PRO A 166 -9.29 -4.76 4.76
CA PRO A 166 -9.74 -4.69 3.38
C PRO A 166 -10.01 -3.25 2.94
N ASN A 167 -9.96 -3.02 1.64
CA ASN A 167 -10.28 -1.72 1.05
C ASN A 167 -11.80 -1.50 1.08
N SER A 168 -12.24 -0.48 1.82
CA SER A 168 -13.65 -0.10 1.91
C SER A 168 -13.99 1.15 1.09
N VAL A 169 -12.99 1.84 0.53
CA VAL A 169 -13.17 3.13 -0.15
C VAL A 169 -12.68 3.03 -1.59
N SER A 170 -13.49 3.52 -2.53
CA SER A 170 -13.10 3.62 -3.93
C SER A 170 -11.94 4.60 -4.11
N ILE A 171 -10.97 4.23 -4.96
CA ILE A 171 -9.86 5.12 -5.32
C ILE A 171 -10.33 6.43 -5.97
N LEU A 172 -11.53 6.44 -6.56
CA LEU A 172 -12.15 7.64 -7.14
C LEU A 172 -12.35 8.77 -6.13
N TRP A 173 -12.45 8.46 -4.83
CA TRP A 173 -12.54 9.48 -3.78
C TRP A 173 -11.26 10.31 -3.59
N GLN A 174 -10.14 9.91 -4.18
CA GLN A 174 -8.92 10.70 -4.19
C GLN A 174 -8.97 11.83 -5.24
N LEU A 175 -9.81 11.69 -6.28
CA LEU A 175 -9.89 12.68 -7.37
C LEU A 175 -10.33 14.07 -6.87
N PRO A 176 -11.40 14.21 -6.06
CA PRO A 176 -11.79 15.52 -5.54
C PRO A 176 -10.69 16.17 -4.70
N GLN A 177 -9.97 15.38 -3.90
CA GLN A 177 -8.90 15.89 -3.05
C GLN A 177 -7.73 16.43 -3.87
N ILE A 178 -7.25 15.66 -4.86
CA ILE A 178 -6.14 16.09 -5.73
C ILE A 178 -6.55 17.33 -6.52
N PHE A 179 -7.76 17.36 -7.06
CA PHE A 179 -8.27 18.50 -7.81
C PHE A 179 -8.26 19.79 -6.97
N VAL A 180 -8.79 19.75 -5.74
CA VAL A 180 -8.82 20.92 -4.85
C VAL A 180 -7.41 21.39 -4.48
N ILE A 181 -6.50 20.46 -4.18
CA ILE A 181 -5.10 20.79 -3.85
C ILE A 181 -4.40 21.46 -5.04
N SER A 182 -4.57 20.91 -6.25
CA SER A 182 -3.97 21.49 -7.46
C SER A 182 -4.50 22.89 -7.76
N VAL A 183 -5.81 23.13 -7.61
CA VAL A 183 -6.38 24.47 -7.77
C VAL A 183 -5.80 25.43 -6.74
N ALA A 184 -5.70 25.01 -5.47
CA ALA A 184 -5.11 25.84 -4.41
C ALA A 184 -3.63 26.18 -4.69
N GLU A 185 -2.85 25.21 -5.17
CA GLU A 185 -1.44 25.39 -5.53
C GLU A 185 -1.26 26.43 -6.65
N ILE A 186 -2.07 26.34 -7.71
CA ILE A 186 -2.03 27.29 -8.83
C ILE A 186 -2.36 28.70 -8.35
N LEU A 187 -3.42 28.83 -7.54
CA LEU A 187 -3.86 30.12 -7.02
C LEU A 187 -2.79 30.75 -6.14
N VAL A 188 -2.18 30.01 -5.21
CA VAL A 188 -1.16 30.57 -4.32
C VAL A 188 0.16 30.84 -5.06
N SER A 189 0.60 29.94 -5.92
CA SER A 189 1.92 30.04 -6.54
C SER A 189 2.01 31.12 -7.61
N ILE A 190 1.02 31.18 -8.52
CA ILE A 190 1.04 32.15 -9.62
C ILE A 190 0.78 33.56 -9.08
N THR A 191 -0.30 33.73 -8.31
CA THR A 191 -0.67 35.06 -7.79
C THR A 191 0.31 35.58 -6.75
N GLY A 192 0.87 34.69 -5.91
CA GLY A 192 1.86 35.04 -4.91
C GLY A 192 3.15 35.57 -5.55
N LEU A 193 3.65 34.89 -6.59
CA LEU A 193 4.86 35.33 -7.29
C LEU A 193 4.63 36.63 -8.06
N GLU A 194 3.47 36.79 -8.70
CA GLU A 194 3.07 38.03 -9.36
C GLU A 194 3.03 39.21 -8.37
N PHE A 195 2.46 38.98 -7.18
CA PHE A 195 2.44 39.98 -6.11
C PHE A 195 3.85 40.36 -5.66
N VAL A 196 4.72 39.37 -5.39
CA VAL A 196 6.10 39.62 -4.97
C VAL A 196 6.87 40.42 -6.02
N TYR A 197 6.71 40.11 -7.31
CA TYR A 197 7.34 40.88 -8.39
C TYR A 197 6.77 42.27 -8.56
N SER A 198 5.47 42.47 -8.31
CA SER A 198 4.84 43.80 -8.37
C SER A 198 5.31 44.75 -7.26
N GLN A 199 5.69 44.19 -6.11
CA GLN A 199 6.15 44.95 -4.94
C GLN A 199 7.68 45.10 -4.87
N SER A 200 8.42 44.27 -5.62
CA SER A 200 9.88 44.28 -5.62
C SER A 200 10.44 45.35 -6.58
N GLY A 201 11.47 46.09 -6.14
CA GLY A 201 12.20 47.01 -7.00
C GLY A 201 12.90 46.30 -8.18
N PRO A 202 13.24 47.00 -9.27
CA PRO A 202 13.73 46.40 -10.52
C PRO A 202 14.99 45.52 -10.33
N SER A 203 15.87 45.85 -9.40
CA SER A 203 17.11 45.09 -9.12
C SER A 203 16.94 43.92 -8.14
N MET A 204 15.77 43.74 -7.51
CA MET A 204 15.54 42.72 -6.48
C MET A 204 14.74 41.50 -6.94
N LYS A 205 14.28 41.48 -8.20
CA LYS A 205 13.42 40.40 -8.72
C LYS A 205 14.07 39.02 -8.63
N ALA A 206 15.38 38.91 -8.88
CA ALA A 206 16.12 37.65 -8.76
C ALA A 206 16.23 37.16 -7.29
N ILE A 207 16.31 38.08 -6.33
CA ILE A 207 16.33 37.75 -4.89
C ILE A 207 14.95 37.28 -4.44
N ALA A 208 13.89 37.93 -4.93
CA ALA A 208 12.51 37.53 -4.70
C ALA A 208 12.22 36.09 -5.17
N SER A 209 12.64 35.72 -6.38
CA SER A 209 12.49 34.35 -6.87
C SER A 209 13.29 33.34 -6.06
N ALA A 210 14.51 33.69 -5.63
CA ALA A 210 15.31 32.83 -4.77
C ALA A 210 14.65 32.63 -3.39
N CYS A 211 14.07 33.69 -2.82
CA CYS A 211 13.34 33.64 -1.55
C CYS A 211 12.08 32.76 -1.66
N TRP A 212 11.36 32.83 -2.79
CA TRP A 212 10.22 31.96 -3.06
C TRP A 212 10.61 30.47 -3.05
N SER A 213 11.66 30.10 -3.78
CA SER A 213 12.17 28.73 -3.79
C SER A 213 12.69 28.26 -2.42
N LEU A 214 13.30 29.16 -1.65
CA LEU A 214 13.75 28.86 -0.28
C LEU A 214 12.56 28.48 0.62
N THR A 215 11.46 29.23 0.55
CA THR A 215 10.23 28.90 1.28
C THR A 215 9.65 27.56 0.87
N SER A 216 9.66 27.23 -0.43
CA SER A 216 9.22 25.91 -0.91
C SER A 216 10.09 24.76 -0.36
N SER A 217 11.41 24.98 -0.25
CA SER A 217 12.33 24.02 0.36
C SER A 217 12.07 23.83 1.86
N LEU A 218 11.84 24.93 2.59
CA LEU A 218 11.46 24.88 4.01
C LEU A 218 10.14 24.13 4.21
N GLY A 219 9.15 24.30 3.33
CA GLY A 219 7.91 23.52 3.35
C GLY A 219 8.17 22.02 3.21
N SER A 220 9.10 21.63 2.33
CA SER A 220 9.49 20.23 2.15
C SER A 220 10.15 19.64 3.41
N ILE A 221 10.98 20.44 4.11
CA ILE A 221 11.59 20.03 5.38
C ILE A 221 10.50 19.79 6.45
N ILE A 222 9.49 20.66 6.52
CA ILE A 222 8.37 20.51 7.47
C ILE A 222 7.61 19.20 7.22
N ILE A 223 7.37 18.84 5.96
CA ILE A 223 6.72 17.57 5.59
C ILE A 223 7.52 16.36 6.12
N ILE A 224 8.85 16.39 5.96
CA ILE A 224 9.73 15.32 6.45
C ILE A 224 9.65 15.21 7.98
N ILE A 225 9.71 16.34 8.69
CA ILE A 225 9.61 16.36 10.16
C ILE A 225 8.31 15.73 10.64
N ILE A 226 7.17 16.12 10.04
CA ILE A 226 5.86 15.56 10.40
C ILE A 226 5.80 14.06 10.07
N THR A 227 6.46 13.64 8.99
CA THR A 227 6.47 12.23 8.57
C THR A 227 7.31 11.34 9.49
N LEU A 228 8.37 11.89 10.09
CA LEU A 228 9.22 11.19 11.07
C LEU A 228 8.54 10.96 12.42
N LEU A 229 7.47 11.70 12.73
CA LEU A 229 6.73 11.48 13.98
C LEU A 229 6.14 10.06 14.02
N PRO A 230 6.26 9.32 15.13
CA PRO A 230 5.82 7.93 15.26
C PRO A 230 4.29 7.81 15.45
N THR A 231 3.51 8.53 14.62
CA THR A 231 2.06 8.41 14.60
C THR A 231 1.66 7.28 13.65
N LYS A 232 0.99 6.25 14.19
CA LYS A 232 0.51 5.09 13.40
C LYS A 232 -0.75 5.40 12.59
N ASN A 233 -1.46 6.47 12.94
CA ASN A 233 -2.75 6.81 12.34
C ASN A 233 -2.59 7.87 11.25
N LEU A 234 -2.94 7.50 10.01
CA LEU A 234 -2.94 8.41 8.86
C LEU A 234 -3.85 9.63 9.09
N ALA A 235 -5.00 9.42 9.74
CA ALA A 235 -5.94 10.49 10.07
C ALA A 235 -5.30 11.56 10.97
N VAL A 236 -4.51 11.15 11.97
CA VAL A 236 -3.83 12.10 12.88
C VAL A 236 -2.82 12.95 12.11
N ARG A 237 -2.06 12.35 11.18
CA ARG A 237 -1.14 13.10 10.31
C ARG A 237 -1.89 14.12 9.46
N ALA A 238 -3.01 13.73 8.86
CA ALA A 238 -3.84 14.63 8.06
C ALA A 238 -4.38 15.82 8.89
N PHE A 239 -4.82 15.58 10.12
CA PHE A 239 -5.26 16.66 11.03
C PHE A 239 -4.11 17.61 11.40
N LEU A 240 -2.91 17.11 11.61
CA LEU A 240 -1.73 17.96 11.86
C LEU A 240 -1.42 18.86 10.66
N PHE A 241 -1.44 18.33 9.44
CA PHE A 241 -1.27 19.14 8.23
C PHE A 241 -2.37 20.19 8.05
N SER A 242 -3.63 19.81 8.28
CA SER A 242 -4.75 20.75 8.23
C SER A 242 -4.61 21.85 9.27
N GLY A 243 -4.16 21.52 10.48
CA GLY A 243 -3.92 22.50 11.55
C GLY A 243 -2.81 23.49 11.19
N ALA A 244 -1.70 23.01 10.63
CA ALA A 244 -0.61 23.87 10.15
C ALA A 244 -1.09 24.86 9.08
N MET A 245 -1.87 24.39 8.10
CA MET A 245 -2.45 25.25 7.06
C MET A 245 -3.39 26.33 7.62
N ILE A 246 -4.22 26.00 8.62
CA ILE A 246 -5.09 26.98 9.27
C ILE A 246 -4.27 28.07 9.97
N ILE A 247 -3.20 27.67 10.68
CA ILE A 247 -2.30 28.60 11.34
C ILE A 247 -1.64 29.53 10.32
N ASP A 248 -1.14 29.00 9.20
CA ASP A 248 -0.54 29.81 8.13
C ASP A 248 -1.52 30.82 7.55
N VAL A 249 -2.76 30.41 7.27
CA VAL A 249 -3.82 31.30 6.79
C VAL A 249 -4.12 32.41 7.81
N LEU A 250 -4.18 32.08 9.10
CA LEU A 250 -4.39 33.08 10.16
C LEU A 250 -3.23 34.08 10.25
N ILE A 251 -1.99 33.62 10.14
CA ILE A 251 -0.79 34.48 10.13
C ILE A 251 -0.84 35.42 8.92
N PHE A 252 -1.12 34.90 7.71
CA PHE A 252 -1.23 35.72 6.51
C PHE A 252 -2.37 36.74 6.60
N ALA A 253 -3.54 36.33 7.11
CA ALA A 253 -4.68 37.23 7.32
C ALA A 253 -4.33 38.34 8.33
N PHE A 254 -3.62 38.01 9.41
CA PHE A 254 -3.14 38.97 10.39
C PHE A 254 -2.13 39.96 9.77
N LEU A 255 -1.13 39.46 9.05
CA LEU A 255 -0.14 40.30 8.37
C LEU A 255 -0.78 41.24 7.34
N ALA A 256 -1.75 40.74 6.56
CA ALA A 256 -2.50 41.56 5.60
C ALA A 256 -3.29 42.68 6.30
N LYS A 257 -3.87 42.40 7.47
CA LYS A 257 -4.67 43.38 8.21
C LYS A 257 -3.81 44.43 8.94
N TYR A 258 -2.70 44.03 9.56
CA TYR A 258 -1.94 44.89 10.47
C TYR A 258 -0.68 45.50 9.86
N CYS A 259 -0.01 44.81 8.94
CA CYS A 259 1.31 45.21 8.43
C CYS A 259 1.29 45.73 6.99
N TYR A 260 0.17 45.62 6.27
CA TYR A 260 0.15 45.94 4.85
C TYR A 260 -0.23 47.41 4.58
N LYS A 261 0.75 48.19 4.13
CA LYS A 261 0.57 49.54 3.60
C LYS A 261 0.82 49.51 2.10
N TYR A 262 -0.25 49.62 1.29
CA TYR A 262 -0.17 49.56 -0.16
C TYR A 262 0.75 50.67 -0.70
N ARG A 263 1.85 50.32 -1.38
CA ARG A 263 2.60 51.29 -2.17
C ARG A 263 1.77 51.60 -3.42
N LYS A 264 1.20 52.80 -3.48
CA LYS A 264 0.69 53.34 -4.76
C LYS A 264 1.91 53.49 -5.68
N ASN A 265 1.95 52.75 -6.77
CA ASN A 265 2.98 52.90 -7.80
C ASN A 265 2.78 54.24 -8.53
N THR A 266 3.25 55.36 -7.97
CA THR A 266 3.34 56.66 -8.66
C THR A 266 4.49 56.74 -9.66
N ALA A 267 5.04 55.60 -10.10
CA ALA A 267 6.14 55.52 -11.06
C ALA A 267 5.75 54.78 -12.36
N ALA A 268 4.46 54.51 -12.59
CA ALA A 268 3.96 53.86 -13.80
C ALA A 268 3.81 54.79 -15.03
N TYR A 269 4.47 55.95 -15.05
CA TYR A 269 4.65 56.72 -16.29
C TYR A 269 5.95 57.54 -16.25
N LYS A 270 7.10 56.89 -16.33
CA LYS A 270 8.22 57.46 -17.08
C LYS A 270 8.32 56.65 -18.36
N GLU A 271 7.74 57.18 -19.42
CA GLU A 271 8.07 56.77 -20.78
C GLU A 271 9.60 56.67 -20.92
N PRO A 272 10.12 55.64 -21.62
CA PRO A 272 11.53 55.62 -21.99
C PRO A 272 11.81 56.81 -22.91
N SER A 273 12.51 57.82 -22.37
CA SER A 273 12.98 59.02 -23.07
C SER A 273 14.05 58.75 -24.14
N SER A 274 14.25 57.50 -24.56
CA SER A 274 15.19 57.09 -25.60
C SER A 274 14.55 56.92 -26.99
N LEU A 275 13.23 57.05 -27.13
CA LEU A 275 12.54 56.96 -28.43
C LEU A 275 12.31 58.29 -29.15
N LYS A 276 12.60 59.44 -28.52
CA LYS A 276 12.42 60.77 -29.16
C LYS A 276 13.68 61.31 -29.84
N GLN A 277 14.88 60.92 -29.39
CA GLN A 277 16.12 61.45 -29.96
C GLN A 277 16.45 60.89 -31.35
N ASN A 278 16.03 59.66 -31.67
CA ASN A 278 16.29 59.06 -32.98
C ASN A 278 15.29 59.47 -34.08
N SER A 279 14.19 60.15 -33.73
CA SER A 279 13.17 60.60 -34.69
C SER A 279 13.36 62.04 -35.17
N GLU A 280 14.20 62.85 -34.50
CA GLU A 280 14.54 64.21 -34.94
C GLU A 280 15.78 64.25 -35.86
N GLU A 281 16.67 63.25 -35.79
CA GLU A 281 17.88 63.21 -36.64
C GLU A 281 17.60 62.67 -38.07
N VAL A 282 16.45 62.02 -38.30
CA VAL A 282 16.09 61.44 -39.61
C VAL A 282 15.25 62.41 -40.48
N LYS A 283 14.97 63.63 -40.00
CA LYS A 283 14.10 64.60 -40.71
C LYS A 283 14.81 65.87 -41.19
N SER A 284 16.14 65.92 -41.08
CA SER A 284 16.99 66.97 -41.65
C SER A 284 18.02 66.34 -42.59
N ASP A 285 17.53 65.80 -43.70
CA ASP A 285 18.23 65.67 -44.98
C ASP A 285 17.20 65.97 -46.09
#